data_AF-M0M7N4-F1
#
_entry.id   AF-M0M7N4-F1
#
_cell.length_a   1.000
_cell.length_b   1.000
_cell.length_c   1.000
_cell.angle_alpha   90.00
_cell.angle_beta   90.00
_cell.angle_gamma   90.00
#
_symmetry.space_group_name_H-M   'P 1'
#
loop_
_entity.id
_entity.type
_entity.pdbx_description
1 polymer ?
#
loop_
_entity_poly.entity_id
_entity_poly.type
_entity_poly.pdbx_seq_one_letter_code
_entity_poly.pdbx_strand_id
1 'polypeptide(L)'
;MADDREREPAGGDEAETGREHDPEEHLKRVRERLQLATDGADHTVKSQLESITAGVFEEQDGHLTQSEPGPKDDRIAEIAAKLDGLAAEASGETADHVLVARDRCLDYLEESGP
;
A
#
# COMPACT_ATOMS: atom_id res chain seq x y z
N MET A 1 -12.59 30.05 -55.19
CA MET A 1 -11.53 29.94 -54.17
C MET A 1 -11.56 28.50 -53.72
N ALA A 2 -10.47 27.79 -53.99
CA ALA A 2 -10.38 26.33 -53.93
C ALA A 2 -10.22 25.84 -52.48
N ASP A 3 -10.65 24.59 -52.31
CA ASP A 3 -10.44 23.66 -51.21
C ASP A 3 -8.99 23.66 -50.69
N ASP A 4 -8.82 23.65 -49.36
CA ASP A 4 -7.62 23.09 -48.75
C ASP A 4 -8.01 22.38 -47.45
N ARG A 5 -8.22 21.07 -47.63
CA ARG A 5 -8.34 20.03 -46.61
C ARG A 5 -6.95 19.43 -46.42
N GLU A 6 -6.22 19.88 -45.41
CA GLU A 6 -5.06 19.16 -44.85
C GLU A 6 -5.31 19.01 -43.34
N ARG A 7 -5.96 17.93 -42.88
CA ARG A 7 -5.41 16.60 -42.58
C ARG A 7 -4.26 16.67 -41.57
N GLU A 8 -4.61 16.30 -40.34
CA GLU A 8 -3.72 16.01 -39.22
C GLU A 8 -2.66 14.95 -39.59
N PRO A 9 -1.52 14.93 -38.87
CA PRO A 9 -1.28 13.72 -38.09
C PRO A 9 -0.81 13.98 -36.65
N ALA A 10 -1.42 13.21 -35.75
CA ALA A 10 -0.84 12.57 -34.58
C ALA A 10 0.62 12.95 -34.23
N GLY A 11 0.76 13.70 -33.15
CA GLY A 11 1.90 13.62 -32.26
C GLY A 11 1.42 13.05 -30.93
N GLY A 12 1.27 11.73 -30.87
CA GLY A 12 1.29 11.02 -29.59
C GLY A 12 2.72 11.02 -29.08
N ASP A 13 2.87 11.49 -27.85
CA ASP A 13 4.01 11.23 -26.96
C ASP A 13 3.36 11.30 -25.56
N GLU A 14 2.70 10.21 -25.17
CA GLU A 14 3.27 9.28 -24.18
C GLU A 14 3.67 10.02 -22.90
N ALA A 15 2.65 10.46 -22.15
CA ALA A 15 2.74 10.58 -20.69
C ALA A 15 1.46 10.02 -20.03
N GLU A 16 0.83 9.02 -20.66
CA GLU A 16 0.24 7.93 -19.88
C GLU A 16 1.43 7.02 -19.51
N THR A 17 1.54 6.58 -18.25
CA THR A 17 2.64 5.77 -17.66
C THR A 17 3.85 6.54 -17.07
N GLY A 18 3.59 7.60 -16.31
CA GLY A 18 4.57 8.20 -15.37
C GLY A 18 4.15 8.10 -13.89
N ARG A 19 3.21 7.21 -13.55
CA ARG A 19 2.82 6.91 -12.16
C ARG A 19 2.77 5.39 -11.95
N GLU A 20 3.78 4.72 -12.48
CA GLU A 20 4.06 3.37 -12.07
C GLU A 20 4.77 3.55 -10.71
N HIS A 21 4.06 3.17 -9.66
CA HIS A 21 4.55 3.03 -8.28
C HIS A 21 4.85 4.32 -7.49
N ASP A 22 3.79 5.01 -7.07
CA ASP A 22 3.88 5.90 -5.91
C ASP A 22 3.98 5.05 -4.63
N PRO A 23 5.01 5.20 -3.79
CA PRO A 23 5.16 4.44 -2.55
C PRO A 23 3.93 4.62 -1.63
N GLU A 24 3.28 5.78 -1.69
CA GLU A 24 2.04 6.05 -0.97
C GLU A 24 0.85 5.18 -1.43
N GLU A 25 0.80 4.76 -2.70
CA GLU A 25 -0.25 3.87 -3.20
C GLU A 25 -0.10 2.46 -2.61
N HIS A 26 1.13 1.98 -2.40
CA HIS A 26 1.37 0.71 -1.70
C HIS A 26 0.84 0.75 -0.28
N LEU A 27 1.08 1.85 0.44
CA LEU A 27 0.56 2.01 1.80
C LEU A 27 -0.97 2.02 1.84
N LYS A 28 -1.63 2.67 0.88
CA LYS A 28 -3.10 2.63 0.74
C LYS A 28 -3.59 1.19 0.50
N ARG A 29 -2.89 0.43 -0.33
CA ARG A 29 -3.22 -0.98 -0.60
C ARG A 29 -2.96 -1.89 0.61
N VAL A 30 -1.89 -1.64 1.36
CA VAL A 30 -1.63 -2.31 2.65
C VAL A 30 -2.81 -2.08 3.59
N ARG A 31 -3.27 -0.83 3.74
CA ARG A 31 -4.44 -0.51 4.59
C ARG A 31 -5.69 -1.29 4.18
N GLU A 32 -6.03 -1.27 2.90
CA GLU A 32 -7.20 -1.95 2.37
C GLU A 32 -7.13 -3.45 2.66
N ARG A 33 -5.96 -4.07 2.46
CA ARG A 33 -5.73 -5.50 2.73
C ARG A 33 -5.81 -5.82 4.22
N LEU A 34 -5.23 -4.99 5.09
CA LEU A 34 -5.31 -5.18 6.53
C LEU A 34 -6.75 -5.02 7.05
N GLN A 35 -7.52 -4.09 6.49
CA GLN A 35 -8.94 -3.92 6.84
C GLN A 35 -9.77 -5.17 6.45
N LEU A 36 -9.55 -5.72 5.26
CA LEU A 36 -10.19 -6.97 4.84
C LEU A 36 -9.77 -8.16 5.74
N ALA A 37 -8.48 -8.26 6.07
CA ALA A 37 -8.00 -9.27 7.01
C ALA A 37 -8.68 -9.13 8.39
N THR A 38 -8.87 -7.89 8.86
CA THR A 38 -9.45 -7.55 10.17
C THR A 38 -10.94 -7.91 10.25
N ASP A 39 -11.67 -7.77 9.14
CA ASP A 39 -13.10 -8.12 9.06
C ASP A 39 -13.33 -9.63 9.21
N GLY A 40 -12.48 -10.45 8.58
CA GLY A 40 -12.55 -11.91 8.63
C GLY A 40 -11.77 -12.57 9.78
N ALA A 41 -10.97 -11.81 10.54
CA ALA A 41 -10.07 -12.35 11.57
C ALA A 41 -10.78 -12.70 12.89
N ASP A 42 -10.28 -13.74 13.56
CA ASP A 42 -10.58 -14.01 14.97
C ASP A 42 -10.23 -12.83 15.88
N HIS A 43 -10.90 -12.71 17.03
CA HIS A 43 -10.75 -11.58 17.95
C HIS A 43 -9.28 -11.29 18.34
N THR A 44 -8.45 -12.34 18.47
CA THR A 44 -7.03 -12.21 18.81
C THR A 44 -6.21 -11.64 17.66
N VAL A 45 -6.42 -12.12 16.43
CA VAL A 45 -5.73 -11.65 15.22
C VAL A 45 -6.21 -10.25 14.86
N LYS A 46 -7.51 -9.98 15.05
CA LYS A 46 -8.14 -8.68 14.82
C LYS A 46 -7.48 -7.55 15.60
N SER A 47 -7.31 -7.68 16.93
CA SER A 47 -6.66 -6.64 17.73
C SER A 47 -5.19 -6.40 17.33
N GLN A 48 -4.49 -7.44 16.86
CA GLN A 48 -3.14 -7.29 16.34
C GLN A 48 -3.14 -6.53 15.00
N LEU A 49 -4.04 -6.85 14.08
CA LEU A 49 -4.19 -6.16 12.79
C LEU A 49 -4.56 -4.69 12.95
N GLU A 50 -5.46 -4.35 13.88
CA GLU A 50 -5.84 -2.97 14.17
C GLU A 50 -4.64 -2.17 14.69
N SER A 51 -3.84 -2.77 15.58
CA SER A 51 -2.61 -2.16 16.11
C SER A 51 -1.55 -1.96 15.00
N ILE A 52 -1.39 -2.93 14.11
CA ILE A 52 -0.47 -2.83 12.96
C ILE A 52 -0.94 -1.75 11.99
N THR A 53 -2.24 -1.70 11.66
CA THR A 53 -2.81 -0.72 10.73
C THR A 53 -2.62 0.71 11.23
N ALA A 54 -2.86 0.97 12.51
CA ALA A 54 -2.58 2.26 13.13
C ALA A 54 -1.07 2.60 13.08
N GLY A 55 -0.23 1.57 13.26
CA GLY A 55 1.23 1.69 13.22
C GLY A 55 1.85 1.96 11.85
N VAL A 56 1.18 1.57 10.74
CA VAL A 56 1.61 1.84 9.35
C VAL A 56 1.55 3.32 9.02
N PHE A 57 0.58 4.04 9.55
CA PHE A 57 0.33 5.44 9.21
C PHE A 57 0.75 6.42 10.31
N GLU A 58 1.33 5.92 11.41
CA GLU A 58 1.45 6.66 12.67
C GLU A 58 0.16 7.42 13.02
N GLU A 59 -0.98 6.75 12.79
CA GLU A 59 -2.31 7.25 13.09
C GLU A 59 -2.54 7.03 14.59
N GLN A 60 -2.25 8.05 15.39
CA GLN A 60 -2.66 8.11 16.79
C GLN A 60 -3.86 9.04 16.89
N ASP A 61 -4.92 8.60 17.56
CA ASP A 61 -6.13 9.40 17.81
C ASP A 61 -6.83 9.92 16.53
N GLY A 62 -6.72 9.19 15.41
CA GLY A 62 -7.34 9.56 14.13
C GLY A 62 -6.62 10.68 13.36
N HIS A 63 -5.39 11.02 13.77
CA HIS A 63 -4.54 11.97 13.08
C HIS A 63 -3.21 11.33 12.68
N LEU A 64 -2.83 11.52 11.41
CA LEU A 64 -1.47 11.24 10.95
C LEU A 64 -0.53 12.18 11.70
N THR A 65 0.27 11.63 12.60
CA THR A 65 1.20 12.43 13.42
C THR A 65 2.44 12.88 12.65
N GLN A 66 2.68 12.30 11.46
CA GLN A 66 3.73 12.74 10.54
C GLN A 66 3.14 13.50 9.34
N SER A 67 3.40 14.81 9.28
CA SER A 67 3.22 15.64 8.09
C SER A 67 4.47 15.51 7.20
N GLU A 68 4.58 14.40 6.47
CA GLU A 68 5.62 14.12 5.47
C GLU A 68 7.08 14.02 5.99
N PRO A 69 7.93 13.19 5.34
CA PRO A 69 7.64 12.32 4.21
C PRO A 69 7.37 10.89 4.69
N GLY A 70 6.14 10.39 4.49
CA GLY A 70 5.77 8.97 4.68
C GLY A 70 6.10 8.32 6.03
N PRO A 71 5.62 7.09 6.30
CA PRO A 71 6.19 6.27 7.35
C PRO A 71 7.64 5.91 7.04
N LYS A 72 8.49 5.88 8.07
CA LYS A 72 9.91 5.51 7.93
C LYS A 72 10.06 4.08 7.41
N ASP A 73 11.04 3.83 6.55
CA ASP A 73 11.34 2.50 6.01
C ASP A 73 11.56 1.46 7.11
N ASP A 74 12.30 1.80 8.16
CA ASP A 74 12.48 0.94 9.35
C ASP A 74 11.15 0.50 9.97
N ARG A 75 10.14 1.39 9.96
CA ARG A 75 8.82 1.10 10.50
C ARG A 75 8.04 0.15 9.59
N ILE A 76 8.09 0.37 8.28
CA ILE A 76 7.46 -0.53 7.30
C ILE A 76 8.10 -1.92 7.32
N ALA A 77 9.42 -2.01 7.49
CA ALA A 77 10.13 -3.28 7.68
C ALA A 77 9.70 -4.01 8.97
N GLU A 78 9.56 -3.27 10.08
CA GLU A 78 9.04 -3.83 11.33
C GLU A 78 7.61 -4.36 11.16
N ILE A 79 6.77 -3.64 10.43
CA ILE A 79 5.39 -4.05 10.13
C ILE A 79 5.36 -5.30 9.26
N ALA A 80 6.18 -5.37 8.22
CA ALA A 80 6.29 -6.56 7.37
C ALA A 80 6.68 -7.80 8.22
N ALA A 81 7.63 -7.66 9.13
CA ALA A 81 8.02 -8.75 10.05
C ALA A 81 6.87 -9.16 10.99
N LYS A 82 6.10 -8.21 11.51
CA LYS A 82 4.91 -8.48 12.34
C LYS A 82 3.82 -9.20 11.55
N LEU A 83 3.57 -8.78 10.31
CA LEU A 83 2.61 -9.43 9.42
C LEU A 83 3.03 -10.85 9.07
N ASP A 84 4.33 -11.11 8.88
CA ASP A 84 4.85 -12.45 8.66
C ASP A 84 4.54 -13.39 9.84
N GLY A 85 4.83 -12.94 11.07
CA GLY A 85 4.48 -13.69 12.29
C GLY A 85 2.97 -13.91 12.41
N LEU A 86 2.18 -12.88 12.10
CA LEU A 86 0.73 -12.95 12.18
C LEU A 86 0.11 -13.87 11.12
N ALA A 87 0.71 -13.95 9.92
CA ALA A 87 0.28 -14.89 8.88
C ALA A 87 0.48 -16.35 9.31
N ALA A 88 1.48 -16.63 10.16
CA ALA A 88 1.69 -17.96 10.72
C ALA A 88 0.67 -18.32 11.81
N GLU A 89 0.10 -17.32 12.49
CA GLU A 89 -0.97 -17.49 13.48
C GLU A 89 -2.36 -17.51 12.83
N ALA A 90 -2.54 -16.77 11.74
CA ALA A 90 -3.78 -16.71 10.98
C ALA A 90 -3.98 -17.97 10.12
N SER A 91 -5.21 -18.18 9.66
CA SER A 91 -5.54 -19.30 8.77
C SER A 91 -6.59 -18.87 7.75
N GLY A 92 -6.60 -19.54 6.59
CA GLY A 92 -7.55 -19.27 5.52
C GLY A 92 -7.32 -17.91 4.86
N GLU A 93 -8.42 -17.22 4.55
CA GLU A 93 -8.43 -15.95 3.80
C GLU A 93 -7.76 -14.80 4.56
N THR A 94 -7.82 -14.79 5.89
CA THR A 94 -7.09 -13.82 6.72
C THR A 94 -5.59 -13.92 6.52
N ALA A 95 -5.04 -15.14 6.47
CA ALA A 95 -3.60 -15.35 6.23
C ALA A 95 -3.19 -14.87 4.83
N ASP A 96 -4.02 -15.10 3.81
CA ASP A 96 -3.79 -14.60 2.44
C ASP A 96 -3.72 -13.06 2.41
N HIS A 97 -4.70 -12.39 3.03
CA HIS A 97 -4.71 -10.93 3.11
C HIS A 97 -3.50 -10.36 3.85
N VAL A 98 -3.07 -11.00 4.93
CA VAL A 98 -1.88 -10.60 5.70
C VAL A 98 -0.60 -10.77 4.89
N LEU A 99 -0.47 -11.88 4.16
CA LEU A 99 0.68 -12.12 3.28
C LEU A 99 0.76 -11.10 2.14
N VAL A 100 -0.37 -10.74 1.54
CA VAL A 100 -0.41 -9.70 0.50
C VAL A 100 -0.07 -8.33 1.10
N ALA A 101 -0.54 -8.01 2.30
CA ALA A 101 -0.15 -6.77 2.97
C ALA A 101 1.35 -6.73 3.26
N ARG A 102 1.95 -7.85 3.70
CA ARG A 102 3.39 -7.98 3.89
C ARG A 102 4.17 -7.75 2.60
N ASP A 103 3.76 -8.39 1.51
CA ASP A 103 4.40 -8.27 0.20
C ASP A 103 4.43 -6.82 -0.29
N ARG A 104 3.32 -6.08 -0.09
CA ARG A 104 3.23 -4.65 -0.40
C ARG A 104 4.09 -3.76 0.50
N CYS A 105 4.30 -4.13 1.75
CA CYS A 105 5.26 -3.45 2.61
C CYS A 105 6.70 -3.64 2.09
N LEU A 106 7.04 -4.82 1.54
CA LEU A 106 8.36 -5.06 0.95
C LEU A 106 8.53 -4.29 -0.36
N ASP A 107 7.51 -4.30 -1.23
CA ASP A 107 7.51 -3.53 -2.48
C ASP A 107 7.73 -2.02 -2.20
N TYR A 108 7.04 -1.47 -1.20
CA TYR A 108 7.29 -0.11 -0.73
C TYR A 108 8.76 0.16 -0.36
N LEU A 109 9.41 -0.78 0.35
CA LEU A 109 10.80 -0.63 0.78
C LEU A 109 11.80 -0.77 -0.36
N GLU A 110 11.51 -1.63 -1.33
CA GLU A 110 12.32 -1.79 -2.54
C GLU A 110 12.29 -0.52 -3.39
N GLU A 111 11.15 0.19 -3.40
CA GLU A 111 10.96 1.41 -4.19
C GLU A 111 11.28 2.70 -3.44
N SER A 112 11.20 2.68 -2.11
CA SER A 112 11.64 3.79 -1.26
C SER A 112 13.15 3.75 -0.97
N GLY A 113 13.83 2.67 -1.39
CA GLY A 113 15.29 2.53 -1.34
C GLY A 113 16.03 3.54 -2.23
N PRO A 114 17.29 3.88 -1.89
CA PRO A 114 18.05 5.01 -2.46
C PRO A 114 18.47 4.86 -3.93
#